data_AF-A0A4Q6ABI3-F1
#
_entry.id   AF-A0A4Q6ABI3-F1
#
_cell.length_a   1.000
_cell.length_b   1.000
_cell.length_c   1.000
_cell.angle_alpha   90.00
_cell.angle_beta   90.00
_cell.angle_gamma   90.00
#
_symmetry.space_group_name_H-M   'P 1'
#
loop_
_entity.id
_entity.type
_entity.pdbx_description
1 polymer ?
#
loop_
_entity_poly.entity_id
_entity_poly.type
_entity_poly.pdbx_seq_one_letter_code
_entity_poly.pdbx_strand_id
1 'polypeptide(L)'
;SAADLATLLKNMPATQLDQIEIMTNPSSKYDASGNAGVINIKTKKGRNDGFNGSLTLGLTSSVYRYNGTTYLLPKSQNSFNFNLKKGKVNLFGNYNPNFFQGRNTMLFDRNFSENGVITGSSDQETKFKFSSVNQSLRVGLDYTASKKNTFGVMVSGLVAHGKPTPITRSTLRDAAGKVTSEMLSNTKNDNWFRNFSGNLNWKHTFDSTGKELTVDFDYVRYNNDANSLLATDFYNSMGMKTGDLLLRGDIPSDIHIYSLKADLTIPYKGGRMEAGVKSSFVSNDNVVDYQRQLSDKSWMIDNRSNHFVYDENINAAYLNANKQLGKWSLQGGLRLENTIAKGLQVTNDSTFTRNFTNLFPSAFISYAANKNNSVT
;
A
#
# COMPACT_ATOMS: atom_id res chain seq x y z
N SER A 1 4.75 0.26 1.11
CA SER A 1 4.52 1.73 1.06
C SER A 1 3.11 2.06 0.56
N ALA A 2 2.66 3.33 0.66
CA ALA A 2 1.38 3.77 0.07
C ALA A 2 1.34 3.62 -1.46
N ALA A 3 2.48 3.72 -2.15
CA ALA A 3 2.59 3.51 -3.58
C ALA A 3 2.37 2.04 -3.98
N ASP A 4 2.83 1.11 -3.14
CA ASP A 4 2.64 -0.33 -3.35
C ASP A 4 1.17 -0.73 -3.16
N LEU A 5 0.53 -0.17 -2.13
CA LEU A 5 -0.92 -0.33 -1.93
C LEU A 5 -1.71 0.27 -3.10
N ALA A 6 -1.35 1.47 -3.57
CA ALA A 6 -1.98 2.06 -4.74
C ALA A 6 -1.81 1.20 -6.00
N THR A 7 -0.64 0.56 -6.16
CA THR A 7 -0.37 -0.38 -7.25
C THR A 7 -1.21 -1.64 -7.14
N LEU A 8 -1.35 -2.20 -5.93
CA LEU A 8 -2.24 -3.35 -5.66
C LEU A 8 -3.70 -3.01 -6.00
N LEU A 9 -4.20 -1.87 -5.51
CA LEU A 9 -5.58 -1.44 -5.72
C LEU A 9 -5.88 -1.12 -7.19
N LYS A 10 -4.96 -0.43 -7.90
CA LYS A 10 -5.10 -0.17 -9.35
C LYS A 10 -5.17 -1.44 -10.18
N ASN A 11 -4.55 -2.52 -9.70
CA ASN A 11 -4.52 -3.81 -10.40
C ASN A 11 -5.66 -4.75 -9.98
N MET A 12 -6.52 -4.36 -9.03
CA MET A 12 -7.66 -5.17 -8.58
C MET A 12 -8.89 -4.85 -9.46
N PRO A 13 -9.38 -5.79 -10.28
CA PRO A 13 -10.57 -5.57 -11.08
C PRO A 13 -11.83 -5.38 -10.23
N ALA A 14 -12.66 -4.40 -10.57
CA ALA A 14 -13.94 -4.16 -9.88
C ALA A 14 -14.88 -5.39 -9.92
N THR A 15 -14.73 -6.27 -10.90
CA THR A 15 -15.53 -7.50 -11.02
C THR A 15 -15.31 -8.48 -9.86
N GLN A 16 -14.18 -8.39 -9.14
CA GLN A 16 -13.84 -9.19 -7.95
C GLN A 16 -14.41 -8.62 -6.66
N LEU A 17 -14.88 -7.37 -6.67
CA LEU A 17 -15.33 -6.66 -5.48
C LEU A 17 -16.83 -6.86 -5.27
N ASP A 18 -17.19 -7.28 -4.06
CA ASP A 18 -18.58 -7.32 -3.59
C ASP A 18 -18.96 -5.93 -3.05
N GLN A 19 -18.13 -5.38 -2.18
CA GLN A 19 -18.38 -4.11 -1.51
C GLN A 19 -17.07 -3.44 -1.08
N ILE A 20 -17.03 -2.11 -1.17
CA ILE A 20 -16.01 -1.28 -0.53
C ILE A 20 -16.70 -0.50 0.59
N GLU A 21 -16.19 -0.63 1.81
CA GLU A 21 -16.69 0.12 2.97
C GLU A 21 -15.62 1.10 3.42
N ILE A 22 -16.01 2.36 3.64
CA ILE A 22 -15.13 3.40 4.16
C ILE A 22 -15.56 3.69 5.58
N MET A 23 -14.68 3.41 6.53
CA MET A 23 -14.88 3.67 7.95
C MET A 23 -14.05 4.88 8.33
N THR A 24 -14.64 6.07 8.27
CA THR A 24 -13.99 7.34 8.66
C THR A 24 -13.68 7.37 10.15
N ASN A 25 -14.50 6.68 10.95
CA ASN A 25 -14.37 6.55 12.40
C ASN A 25 -14.22 5.07 12.78
N PRO A 26 -13.02 4.48 12.61
CA PRO A 26 -12.80 3.07 12.94
C PRO A 26 -12.90 2.86 14.46
N SER A 27 -13.49 1.74 14.87
CA SER A 27 -13.48 1.32 16.28
C SER A 27 -12.09 0.92 16.76
N SER A 28 -11.91 0.78 18.08
CA SER A 28 -10.69 0.24 18.72
C SER A 28 -10.22 -1.15 18.23
N LYS A 29 -11.05 -1.88 17.49
CA LYS A 29 -10.69 -3.12 16.79
C LYS A 29 -9.61 -2.95 15.72
N TYR A 30 -9.47 -1.75 15.15
CA TYR A 30 -8.49 -1.43 14.12
C TYR A 30 -7.22 -0.79 14.72
N ASP A 31 -6.12 -0.83 13.96
CA ASP A 31 -4.82 -0.31 14.42
C ASP A 31 -4.85 1.22 14.58
N ALA A 32 -4.17 1.73 15.61
CA ALA A 32 -4.20 3.14 15.97
C ALA A 32 -3.46 4.05 14.97
N SER A 33 -2.55 3.50 14.17
CA SER A 33 -1.85 4.23 13.11
C SER A 33 -2.76 4.62 11.92
N GLY A 34 -4.02 4.18 11.89
CA GLY A 34 -5.02 4.44 10.84
C GLY A 34 -5.80 5.76 10.96
N ASN A 35 -5.15 6.87 11.31
CA ASN A 35 -5.79 8.19 11.57
C ASN A 35 -6.62 8.79 10.40
N ALA A 36 -6.61 8.19 9.21
CA ALA A 36 -7.36 8.64 8.03
C ALA A 36 -8.60 7.78 7.70
N GLY A 37 -8.97 6.85 8.59
CA GLY A 37 -10.05 5.89 8.37
C GLY A 37 -9.57 4.58 7.73
N VAL A 38 -10.47 3.59 7.68
CA VAL A 38 -10.18 2.24 7.19
C VAL A 38 -11.03 1.94 5.97
N ILE A 39 -10.39 1.45 4.90
CA ILE A 39 -11.08 0.92 3.72
C ILE A 39 -11.15 -0.59 3.86
N ASN A 40 -12.35 -1.12 4.05
CA ASN A 40 -12.60 -2.55 4.05
C ASN A 40 -13.07 -2.99 2.67
N ILE A 41 -12.29 -3.87 2.02
CA ILE A 41 -12.54 -4.36 0.67
C ILE A 41 -13.06 -5.79 0.77
N LYS A 42 -14.35 -5.97 0.53
CA LYS A 42 -14.99 -7.28 0.50
C LYS A 42 -14.97 -7.82 -0.92
N THR A 43 -14.30 -8.96 -1.11
CA THR A 43 -14.26 -9.66 -2.39
C THR A 43 -15.44 -10.61 -2.54
N LYS A 44 -15.94 -10.81 -3.76
CA LYS A 44 -17.03 -11.75 -4.05
C LYS A 44 -16.62 -13.17 -3.66
N LYS A 45 -17.50 -13.86 -2.93
CA LYS A 45 -17.44 -15.31 -2.70
C LYS A 45 -18.72 -15.95 -3.29
N GLY A 46 -18.57 -17.00 -4.08
CA GLY A 46 -19.71 -17.70 -4.67
C GLY A 46 -20.54 -18.37 -3.57
N ARG A 47 -21.83 -18.01 -3.45
CA ARG A 47 -22.72 -18.56 -2.41
C ARG A 47 -23.39 -19.87 -2.81
N ASN A 48 -23.59 -20.06 -4.12
CA ASN A 48 -24.28 -21.20 -4.69
C ASN A 48 -23.36 -22.43 -4.73
N ASP A 49 -23.91 -23.59 -4.42
CA ASP A 49 -23.24 -24.86 -4.65
C ASP A 49 -23.01 -25.08 -6.15
N GLY A 50 -21.89 -25.70 -6.49
CA GLY A 50 -21.45 -25.92 -7.86
C GLY A 50 -20.26 -25.05 -8.27
N PHE A 51 -19.92 -25.14 -9.55
CA PHE A 51 -18.88 -24.34 -10.19
C PHE A 51 -19.48 -23.07 -10.77
N ASN A 52 -18.90 -21.92 -10.45
CA ASN A 52 -19.17 -20.66 -11.11
C ASN A 52 -17.86 -19.93 -11.38
N GLY A 53 -17.85 -19.09 -12.41
CA GLY A 53 -16.67 -18.35 -12.81
C GLY A 53 -17.01 -17.22 -13.76
N SER A 54 -16.04 -16.36 -14.00
CA SER A 54 -16.16 -15.28 -14.97
C SER A 54 -14.84 -15.06 -15.68
N LEU A 55 -14.94 -14.76 -16.97
CA LEU A 55 -13.85 -14.33 -17.81
C LEU A 55 -14.12 -12.88 -18.23
N THR A 56 -13.16 -12.00 -17.95
CA THR A 56 -13.17 -10.62 -18.44
C THR A 56 -11.93 -10.40 -19.28
N LEU A 57 -12.12 -9.94 -20.51
CA LEU A 57 -11.04 -9.53 -21.39
C LEU A 57 -11.25 -8.06 -21.74
N GLY A 58 -10.22 -7.25 -21.58
CA GLY A 58 -10.29 -5.81 -21.78
C GLY A 58 -9.06 -5.32 -22.51
N LEU A 59 -9.27 -4.57 -23.60
CA LEU A 59 -8.23 -3.86 -24.33
C LEU A 59 -8.65 -2.39 -24.47
N THR A 60 -7.78 -1.49 -24.04
CA THR A 60 -7.98 -0.05 -24.17
C THR A 60 -6.69 0.55 -24.69
N SER A 61 -6.76 1.64 -25.46
CA SER A 61 -5.58 2.36 -25.90
C SER A 61 -5.75 3.84 -25.64
N SER A 62 -4.71 4.48 -25.11
CA SER A 62 -4.66 5.94 -25.01
C SER A 62 -3.98 6.49 -26.26
N VAL A 63 -4.60 7.51 -26.88
CA VAL A 63 -4.03 8.22 -28.03
C VAL A 63 -3.25 9.41 -27.51
N TYR A 64 -2.00 9.55 -27.95
CA TYR A 64 -1.14 10.67 -27.58
C TYR A 64 -0.48 11.25 -28.83
N ARG A 65 -0.58 12.56 -29.04
CA ARG A 65 0.05 13.23 -30.18
C ARG A 65 1.19 14.12 -29.70
N TYR A 66 2.36 14.00 -30.32
CA TYR A 66 3.52 14.82 -30.04
C TYR A 66 4.34 15.04 -31.31
N ASN A 67 4.71 16.30 -31.57
CA ASN A 67 5.45 16.71 -32.77
C ASN A 67 4.84 16.14 -34.07
N GLY A 68 3.51 16.16 -34.18
CA GLY A 68 2.80 15.63 -35.35
C GLY A 68 2.62 14.10 -35.37
N THR A 69 3.40 13.34 -34.58
CA THR A 69 3.30 11.87 -34.48
C THR A 69 2.21 11.45 -33.49
N THR A 70 1.36 10.51 -33.90
CA THR A 70 0.36 9.86 -33.04
C THR A 70 0.90 8.55 -32.49
N TYR A 71 0.85 8.41 -31.17
CA TYR A 71 1.23 7.21 -30.42
C TYR A 71 -0.02 6.56 -29.85
N LEU A 72 -0.09 5.23 -29.96
CA LEU A 72 -1.08 4.40 -29.28
C LEU A 72 -0.41 3.73 -28.08
N LEU A 73 -1.03 3.85 -26.91
CA LEU A 73 -0.52 3.31 -25.65
C LEU A 73 -1.53 2.28 -25.15
N PRO A 74 -1.36 0.99 -25.53
CA PRO A 74 -2.32 -0.03 -25.18
C PRO A 74 -2.25 -0.38 -23.69
N LYS A 75 -3.37 -0.88 -23.19
CA LYS A 75 -3.60 -1.30 -21.82
C LYS A 75 -4.52 -2.51 -21.88
N SER A 76 -4.19 -3.56 -21.14
CA SER A 76 -5.07 -4.72 -20.99
C SER A 76 -5.53 -4.87 -19.55
N GLN A 77 -6.81 -5.24 -19.42
CA GLN A 77 -7.47 -5.50 -18.15
C GLN A 77 -8.20 -6.84 -18.27
N ASN A 78 -7.50 -7.91 -17.91
CA ASN A 78 -8.02 -9.27 -17.98
C ASN A 78 -8.20 -9.83 -16.57
N SER A 79 -9.24 -10.65 -16.40
CA SER A 79 -9.54 -11.29 -15.13
C SER A 79 -10.19 -12.65 -15.37
N PHE A 80 -9.64 -13.67 -14.73
CA PHE A 80 -10.16 -15.02 -14.70
C PHE A 80 -10.55 -15.31 -13.25
N ASN A 81 -11.83 -15.53 -12.99
CA ASN A 81 -12.34 -15.82 -11.65
C ASN A 81 -13.03 -17.17 -11.65
N PHE A 82 -12.84 -17.94 -10.59
CA PHE A 82 -13.55 -19.19 -10.39
C PHE A 82 -13.89 -19.38 -8.91
N ASN A 83 -14.97 -20.13 -8.67
CA ASN A 83 -15.41 -20.56 -7.36
C ASN A 83 -16.12 -21.90 -7.53
N LEU A 84 -15.63 -22.91 -6.82
CA LEU A 84 -16.18 -24.25 -6.76
C LEU A 84 -16.56 -24.53 -5.31
N LYS A 85 -17.87 -24.56 -5.04
CA LYS A 85 -18.40 -24.95 -3.75
C LYS A 85 -19.04 -26.33 -3.85
N LYS A 86 -18.59 -27.28 -3.04
CA LYS A 86 -19.17 -28.62 -2.97
C LYS A 86 -19.21 -29.08 -1.52
N GLY A 87 -20.42 -29.11 -0.97
CA GLY A 87 -20.66 -29.51 0.42
C GLY A 87 -19.88 -28.63 1.41
N LYS A 88 -18.92 -29.22 2.12
CA LYS A 88 -18.12 -28.53 3.15
C LYS A 88 -16.93 -27.76 2.60
N VAL A 89 -16.60 -27.89 1.32
CA VAL A 89 -15.40 -27.29 0.71
C VAL A 89 -15.81 -26.19 -0.26
N ASN A 90 -15.16 -25.05 -0.17
CA ASN A 90 -15.26 -23.95 -1.14
C ASN A 90 -13.85 -23.56 -1.62
N LEU A 91 -13.52 -23.89 -2.86
CA LEU A 91 -12.27 -23.48 -3.51
C LEU A 91 -12.56 -22.29 -4.41
N PHE A 92 -11.82 -21.21 -4.28
CA PHE A 92 -12.01 -20.00 -5.08
C PHE A 92 -10.68 -19.41 -5.48
N GLY A 93 -10.68 -18.64 -6.55
CA GLY A 93 -9.49 -17.93 -6.95
C GLY A 93 -9.71 -16.99 -8.11
N ASN A 94 -8.70 -16.14 -8.32
CA ASN A 94 -8.64 -15.25 -9.44
C ASN A 94 -7.22 -15.06 -9.96
N TYR A 95 -7.10 -14.86 -11.26
CA TYR A 95 -5.86 -14.50 -11.93
C TYR A 95 -6.09 -13.28 -12.83
N ASN A 96 -5.23 -12.26 -12.72
CA ASN A 96 -5.34 -11.03 -13.51
C ASN A 96 -4.02 -10.73 -14.23
N PRO A 97 -3.90 -11.12 -15.51
CA PRO A 97 -2.78 -10.75 -16.37
C PRO A 97 -3.07 -9.42 -17.07
N ASN A 98 -2.41 -8.37 -16.59
CA ASN A 98 -2.61 -7.01 -17.08
C ASN A 98 -1.30 -6.45 -17.63
N PHE A 99 -1.41 -5.58 -18.61
CA PHE A 99 -0.30 -4.76 -19.05
C PHE A 99 -0.77 -3.32 -19.19
N PHE A 100 0.13 -2.38 -18.94
CA PHE A 100 -0.17 -0.97 -18.98
C PHE A 100 0.97 -0.23 -19.66
N GLN A 101 0.67 0.53 -20.72
CA GLN A 101 1.52 1.60 -21.21
C GLN A 101 0.91 2.96 -20.95
N GLY A 102 1.75 3.92 -20.59
CA GLY A 102 1.30 5.27 -20.33
C GLY A 102 2.41 6.29 -20.39
N ARG A 103 1.95 7.54 -20.36
CA ARG A 103 2.77 8.72 -20.17
C ARG A 103 2.13 9.54 -19.06
N ASN A 104 2.95 10.27 -18.33
CA ASN A 104 2.48 11.19 -17.31
C ASN A 104 3.39 12.41 -17.30
N THR A 105 2.84 13.56 -16.94
CA THR A 105 3.63 14.76 -16.63
C THR A 105 3.36 15.10 -15.18
N MET A 106 4.42 15.28 -14.42
CA MET A 106 4.37 15.68 -13.03
C MET A 106 5.02 17.05 -12.92
N LEU A 107 4.29 17.99 -12.33
CA LEU A 107 4.74 19.35 -12.08
C LEU A 107 4.87 19.52 -10.58
N PHE A 108 6.02 20.03 -10.13
CA PHE A 108 6.23 20.44 -8.75
C PHE A 108 6.72 21.88 -8.70
N ASP A 109 6.04 22.68 -7.89
CA ASP A 109 6.45 24.03 -7.55
C ASP A 109 6.78 24.06 -6.06
N ARG A 110 7.97 24.55 -5.71
CA ARG A 110 8.43 24.65 -4.33
C ARG A 110 8.97 26.04 -4.05
N ASN A 111 8.44 26.69 -3.02
CA ASN A 111 9.05 27.90 -2.47
C ASN A 111 9.97 27.53 -1.30
N PHE A 112 11.17 28.09 -1.30
CA PHE A 112 12.09 28.04 -0.16
C PHE A 112 11.82 29.28 0.67
N SER A 113 11.62 29.09 1.98
CA SER A 113 11.39 30.20 2.88
C SER A 113 12.22 30.07 4.14
N GLU A 114 12.76 31.19 4.61
CA GLU A 114 13.45 31.31 5.89
C GLU A 114 12.76 32.40 6.69
N ASN A 115 12.38 32.09 7.93
CA ASN A 115 11.64 33.02 8.81
C ASN A 115 10.37 33.63 8.16
N GLY A 116 9.68 32.86 7.33
CA GLY A 116 8.45 33.29 6.64
C GLY A 116 8.66 34.14 5.37
N VAL A 117 9.91 34.41 4.99
CA VAL A 117 10.26 35.14 3.77
C VAL A 117 10.73 34.17 2.71
N ILE A 118 10.21 34.29 1.49
CA ILE A 118 10.64 33.47 0.35
C ILE A 118 12.06 33.86 -0.04
N THR A 119 12.99 32.91 0.02
CA THR A 119 14.41 33.07 -0.34
C THR A 119 14.70 32.55 -1.75
N GLY A 120 13.79 31.77 -2.32
CA GLY A 120 13.87 31.29 -3.69
C GLY A 120 12.77 30.30 -4.01
N SER A 121 12.83 29.72 -5.19
CA SER A 121 11.89 28.68 -5.61
C SER A 121 12.53 27.65 -6.52
N SER A 122 11.83 26.54 -6.73
CA SER A 122 12.14 25.59 -7.78
C SER A 122 10.87 25.15 -8.48
N ASP A 123 10.93 25.16 -9.82
CA ASP A 123 9.97 24.50 -10.69
C ASP A 123 10.59 23.20 -11.21
N GLN A 124 9.82 22.12 -11.20
CA GLN A 124 10.24 20.82 -11.71
C GLN A 124 9.16 20.22 -12.60
N GLU A 125 9.52 19.92 -13.84
CA GLU A 125 8.70 19.15 -14.76
C GLU A 125 9.33 17.78 -14.98
N THR A 126 8.59 16.72 -14.66
CA THR A 126 8.99 15.34 -14.95
C THR A 126 8.03 14.70 -15.92
N LYS A 127 8.52 14.34 -17.11
CA LYS A 127 7.79 13.59 -18.13
C LYS A 127 8.14 12.11 -18.04
N PHE A 128 7.15 11.28 -17.74
CA PHE A 128 7.29 9.83 -17.67
C PHE A 128 6.82 9.18 -18.97
N LYS A 129 7.56 8.17 -19.42
CA LYS A 129 7.04 7.07 -20.22
C LYS A 129 7.19 5.81 -19.41
N PHE A 130 6.15 5.01 -19.29
CA PHE A 130 6.20 3.77 -18.52
C PHE A 130 5.39 2.68 -19.20
N SER A 131 5.94 1.47 -19.14
CA SER A 131 5.27 0.22 -19.44
C SER A 131 5.38 -0.68 -18.22
N SER A 132 4.30 -1.37 -17.86
CA SER A 132 4.27 -2.32 -16.76
C SER A 132 3.54 -3.58 -17.18
N VAL A 133 4.08 -4.74 -16.85
CA VAL A 133 3.39 -6.04 -16.92
C VAL A 133 3.08 -6.47 -15.50
N ASN A 134 1.81 -6.67 -15.20
CA ASN A 134 1.30 -6.94 -13.86
C ASN A 134 0.56 -8.27 -13.85
N GLN A 135 1.02 -9.20 -13.03
CA GLN A 135 0.44 -10.53 -12.87
C GLN A 135 0.00 -10.66 -11.42
N SER A 136 -1.30 -10.81 -11.17
CA SER A 136 -1.80 -11.09 -9.83
C SER A 136 -2.56 -12.41 -9.78
N LEU A 137 -2.33 -13.18 -8.72
CA LEU A 137 -2.98 -14.43 -8.45
C LEU A 137 -3.49 -14.41 -7.02
N ARG A 138 -4.69 -14.95 -6.79
CA ARG A 138 -5.22 -15.24 -5.47
C ARG A 138 -5.96 -16.56 -5.53
N VAL A 139 -5.69 -17.45 -4.60
CA VAL A 139 -6.36 -18.75 -4.48
C VAL A 139 -6.65 -18.97 -3.00
N GLY A 140 -7.85 -19.46 -2.69
CA GLY A 140 -8.24 -19.77 -1.33
C GLY A 140 -9.16 -20.97 -1.25
N LEU A 141 -9.16 -21.58 -0.07
CA LEU A 141 -9.97 -22.74 0.27
C LEU A 141 -10.60 -22.50 1.63
N ASP A 142 -11.93 -22.56 1.69
CA ASP A 142 -12.68 -22.61 2.94
C ASP A 142 -13.18 -24.06 3.17
N TYR A 143 -12.93 -24.61 4.37
CA TYR A 143 -13.44 -25.90 4.83
C TYR A 143 -14.34 -25.73 6.05
N THR A 144 -15.64 -25.93 5.86
CA THR A 144 -16.65 -25.91 6.92
C THR A 144 -16.73 -27.28 7.58
N ALA A 145 -15.83 -27.55 8.54
CA ALA A 145 -15.75 -28.83 9.24
C ALA A 145 -17.09 -29.22 9.91
N SER A 146 -17.77 -28.24 10.48
CA SER A 146 -19.09 -28.38 11.13
C SER A 146 -19.88 -27.07 11.07
N LYS A 147 -21.12 -27.06 11.57
CA LYS A 147 -21.93 -25.82 11.73
C LYS A 147 -21.24 -24.76 12.60
N LYS A 148 -20.26 -25.16 13.42
CA LYS A 148 -19.56 -24.27 14.35
C LYS A 148 -18.15 -23.90 13.92
N ASN A 149 -17.52 -24.64 13.00
CA ASN A 149 -16.09 -24.47 12.70
C ASN A 149 -15.86 -24.38 11.20
N THR A 150 -15.24 -23.28 10.79
CA THR A 150 -14.76 -23.05 9.42
C THR A 150 -13.28 -22.70 9.46
N PHE A 151 -12.50 -23.39 8.64
CA PHE A 151 -11.07 -23.12 8.43
C PHE A 151 -10.88 -22.56 7.04
N GLY A 152 -10.03 -21.55 6.89
CA GLY A 152 -9.71 -20.93 5.62
C GLY A 152 -8.20 -20.87 5.41
N VAL A 153 -7.78 -21.08 4.17
CA VAL A 153 -6.42 -20.83 3.70
C VAL A 153 -6.52 -19.95 2.48
N MET A 154 -5.70 -18.90 2.40
CA MET A 154 -5.61 -18.06 1.22
C MET A 154 -4.16 -17.74 0.91
N VAL A 155 -3.79 -17.80 -0.36
CA VAL A 155 -2.51 -17.33 -0.87
C VAL A 155 -2.78 -16.33 -1.99
N SER A 156 -2.05 -15.23 -2.00
CA SER A 156 -2.08 -14.26 -3.08
C SER A 156 -0.69 -13.76 -3.41
N GLY A 157 -0.51 -13.29 -4.63
CA GLY A 157 0.69 -12.59 -5.03
C GLY A 157 0.46 -11.63 -6.18
N LEU A 158 1.37 -10.67 -6.31
CA LEU A 158 1.44 -9.71 -7.39
C LEU A 158 2.90 -9.61 -7.84
N VAL A 159 3.14 -9.76 -9.13
CA VAL A 159 4.42 -9.43 -9.77
C VAL A 159 4.16 -8.32 -10.78
N ALA A 160 4.80 -7.17 -10.57
CA ALA A 160 4.75 -6.04 -11.48
C ALA A 160 6.17 -5.74 -11.95
N HIS A 161 6.37 -5.71 -13.26
CA HIS A 161 7.65 -5.37 -13.88
C HIS A 161 7.46 -4.16 -14.78
N GLY A 162 8.20 -3.08 -14.50
CA GLY A 162 8.09 -1.86 -15.29
C GLY A 162 9.41 -1.15 -15.52
N LYS A 163 9.49 -0.42 -16.64
CA LYS A 163 10.70 0.31 -17.06
C LYS A 163 10.42 1.79 -17.31
N PRO A 164 10.12 2.58 -16.25
CA PRO A 164 9.85 4.00 -16.42
C PRO A 164 11.12 4.76 -16.86
N THR A 165 10.96 5.66 -17.82
CA THR A 165 12.03 6.51 -18.36
C THR A 165 11.70 7.99 -18.14
N PRO A 166 11.78 8.49 -16.89
CA PRO A 166 11.50 9.88 -16.61
C PRO A 166 12.58 10.81 -17.17
N ILE A 167 12.13 11.93 -17.70
CA ILE A 167 12.95 13.08 -18.06
C ILE A 167 12.50 14.23 -17.18
N THR A 168 13.41 14.72 -16.35
CA THR A 168 13.15 15.77 -15.37
C THR A 168 13.93 17.01 -15.75
N ARG A 169 13.24 18.15 -15.88
CA ARG A 169 13.85 19.47 -15.85
C ARG A 169 13.53 20.11 -14.50
N SER A 170 14.54 20.58 -13.80
CA SER A 170 14.39 21.37 -12.58
C SER A 170 15.08 22.70 -12.76
N THR A 171 14.34 23.78 -12.53
CA THR A 171 14.84 25.15 -12.57
C THR A 171 14.87 25.67 -11.13
N LEU A 172 15.98 26.25 -10.70
CA LEU A 172 16.07 26.94 -9.42
C LEU A 172 16.08 28.44 -9.66
N ARG A 173 15.39 29.16 -8.78
CA ARG A 173 15.22 30.61 -8.84
C ARG A 173 15.56 31.24 -7.50
N ASP A 174 16.10 32.45 -7.55
CA ASP A 174 16.26 33.29 -6.36
C ASP A 174 14.91 33.90 -5.91
N ALA A 175 14.94 34.66 -4.82
CA ALA A 175 13.77 35.35 -4.27
C ALA A 175 13.09 36.32 -5.26
N ALA A 176 13.84 36.84 -6.24
CA ALA A 176 13.32 37.73 -7.28
C ALA A 176 12.74 36.97 -8.49
N GLY A 177 12.75 35.63 -8.45
CA GLY A 177 12.26 34.75 -9.52
C GLY A 177 13.26 34.56 -10.67
N LYS A 178 14.49 35.08 -10.56
CA LYS A 178 15.51 34.92 -11.58
C LYS A 178 16.13 33.53 -11.50
N VAL A 179 16.30 32.89 -12.66
CA VAL A 179 16.94 31.57 -12.75
C VAL A 179 18.38 31.66 -12.26
N THR A 180 18.74 30.76 -11.35
CA THR A 180 20.10 30.62 -10.80
C THR A 180 20.80 29.41 -11.40
N SER A 181 20.08 28.30 -11.55
CA SER A 181 20.58 27.08 -12.20
C SER A 181 19.44 26.24 -12.79
N GLU A 182 19.81 25.37 -13.72
CA GLU A 182 18.92 24.32 -14.24
C GLU A 182 19.61 22.96 -14.18
N MET A 183 18.80 21.93 -13.98
CA MET A 183 19.21 20.53 -14.05
C MET A 183 18.32 19.80 -15.06
N LEU A 184 18.95 19.08 -15.98
CA LEU A 184 18.26 18.17 -16.90
C LEU A 184 18.68 16.74 -16.61
N SER A 185 17.74 15.94 -16.13
CA SER A 185 17.98 14.55 -15.73
C SER A 185 17.22 13.58 -16.63
N ASN A 186 17.93 12.57 -17.14
CA ASN A 186 17.37 11.44 -17.87
C ASN A 186 17.60 10.18 -17.06
N THR A 187 16.52 9.47 -16.70
CA THR A 187 16.65 8.23 -15.94
C THR A 187 16.15 7.04 -16.75
N LYS A 188 16.87 5.93 -16.69
CA LYS A 188 16.39 4.62 -17.14
C LYS A 188 16.24 3.74 -15.92
N ASN A 189 15.04 3.22 -15.69
CA ASN A 189 14.78 2.33 -14.58
C ASN A 189 14.37 0.93 -15.07
N ASP A 190 14.67 -0.07 -14.25
CA ASP A 190 14.17 -1.43 -14.36
C ASP A 190 13.69 -1.87 -12.98
N ASN A 191 12.37 -1.84 -12.79
CA ASN A 191 11.74 -1.98 -11.49
C ASN A 191 10.92 -3.27 -11.44
N TRP A 192 11.22 -4.12 -10.48
CA TRP A 192 10.44 -5.28 -10.12
C TRP A 192 9.79 -5.06 -8.77
N PHE A 193 8.47 -5.19 -8.72
CA PHE A 193 7.71 -5.22 -7.48
C PHE A 193 7.05 -6.59 -7.35
N ARG A 194 7.33 -7.27 -6.25
CA ARG A 194 6.81 -8.60 -5.94
C ARG A 194 6.16 -8.55 -4.57
N ASN A 195 4.92 -9.01 -4.51
CA ASN A 195 4.22 -9.21 -3.26
C ASN A 195 3.74 -10.65 -3.17
N PHE A 196 3.88 -11.24 -1.99
CA PHE A 196 3.29 -12.50 -1.61
C PHE A 196 2.57 -12.33 -0.29
N SER A 197 1.38 -12.91 -0.17
CA SER A 197 0.62 -12.97 1.08
C SER A 197 0.06 -14.36 1.28
N GLY A 198 0.18 -14.89 2.49
CA GLY A 198 -0.50 -16.09 2.96
C GLY A 198 -1.37 -15.76 4.17
N ASN A 199 -2.56 -16.34 4.24
CA ASN A 199 -3.47 -16.22 5.36
C ASN A 199 -4.00 -17.60 5.76
N LEU A 200 -3.99 -17.87 7.06
CA LEU A 200 -4.69 -18.97 7.70
C LEU A 200 -5.72 -18.36 8.63
N ASN A 201 -6.98 -18.74 8.47
CA ASN A 201 -8.05 -18.24 9.32
C ASN A 201 -8.90 -19.38 9.89
N TRP A 202 -9.40 -19.19 11.10
CA TRP A 202 -10.33 -20.09 11.75
C TRP A 202 -11.46 -19.27 12.36
N LYS A 203 -12.69 -19.69 12.09
CA LYS A 203 -13.90 -19.13 12.68
C LYS A 203 -14.63 -20.20 13.49
N HIS A 204 -14.88 -19.88 14.75
CA HIS A 204 -15.74 -20.65 15.65
C HIS A 204 -17.03 -19.89 15.96
N THR A 205 -18.17 -20.44 15.56
CA THR A 205 -19.49 -19.94 15.94
C THR A 205 -20.02 -20.75 17.14
N PHE A 206 -20.19 -20.08 18.28
CA PHE A 206 -20.58 -20.76 19.52
C PHE A 206 -22.04 -21.23 19.50
N ASP A 207 -22.93 -20.36 19.02
CA ASP A 207 -24.38 -20.52 19.02
C ASP A 207 -25.05 -19.68 17.91
N SER A 208 -26.37 -19.77 17.80
CA SER A 208 -27.16 -19.03 16.82
C SER A 208 -27.37 -17.55 17.16
N THR A 209 -26.88 -17.07 18.30
CA THR A 209 -26.98 -15.65 18.68
C THR A 209 -26.02 -14.77 17.89
N GLY A 210 -25.04 -15.39 17.20
CA GLY A 210 -23.97 -14.70 16.48
C GLY A 210 -22.70 -14.51 17.33
N LYS A 211 -22.61 -15.17 18.48
CA LYS A 211 -21.38 -15.22 19.27
C LYS A 211 -20.32 -16.01 18.50
N GLU A 212 -19.18 -15.37 18.22
CA GLU A 212 -18.12 -15.97 17.41
C GLU A 212 -16.71 -15.55 17.84
N LEU A 213 -15.76 -16.46 17.63
CA LEU A 213 -14.32 -16.23 17.76
C LEU A 213 -13.70 -16.41 16.38
N THR A 214 -12.90 -15.44 15.93
CA THR A 214 -12.05 -15.59 14.74
C THR A 214 -10.59 -15.50 15.15
N VAL A 215 -9.76 -16.34 14.52
CA VAL A 215 -8.31 -16.31 14.67
C VAL A 215 -7.70 -16.27 13.28
N ASP A 216 -6.81 -15.31 13.05
CA ASP A 216 -6.18 -15.05 11.77
C ASP A 216 -4.66 -15.00 11.95
N PHE A 217 -3.95 -15.74 11.09
CA PHE A 217 -2.52 -15.64 10.93
C PHE A 217 -2.21 -15.20 9.51
N ASP A 218 -1.51 -14.07 9.38
CA ASP A 218 -1.12 -13.47 8.12
C ASP A 218 0.40 -13.44 8.00
N TYR A 219 0.91 -13.78 6.82
CA TYR A 219 2.28 -13.53 6.41
C TYR A 219 2.27 -12.74 5.11
N VAL A 220 3.01 -11.64 5.04
CA VAL A 220 3.16 -10.83 3.83
C VAL A 220 4.64 -10.57 3.58
N ARG A 221 5.08 -10.74 2.34
CA ARG A 221 6.39 -10.32 1.87
C ARG A 221 6.23 -9.31 0.75
N TYR A 222 6.95 -8.21 0.84
CA TYR A 222 7.18 -7.29 -0.28
C TYR A 222 8.64 -7.34 -0.63
N ASN A 223 8.95 -7.59 -1.89
CA ASN A 223 10.28 -7.46 -2.44
C ASN A 223 10.20 -6.46 -3.61
N ASN A 224 11.01 -5.42 -3.55
CA ASN A 224 11.13 -4.44 -4.60
C ASN A 224 12.59 -4.33 -5.01
N ASP A 225 12.89 -4.59 -6.27
CA ASP A 225 14.23 -4.43 -6.84
C ASP A 225 14.16 -3.32 -7.88
N ALA A 226 14.87 -2.22 -7.64
CA ALA A 226 14.90 -1.09 -8.56
C ALA A 226 16.33 -0.81 -9.00
N ASN A 227 16.59 -1.07 -10.28
CA ASN A 227 17.83 -0.64 -10.92
C ASN A 227 17.60 0.68 -11.65
N SER A 228 18.53 1.62 -11.50
CA SER A 228 18.43 2.94 -12.11
C SER A 228 19.75 3.36 -12.74
N LEU A 229 19.67 4.05 -13.88
CA LEU A 229 20.76 4.82 -14.45
C LEU A 229 20.28 6.24 -14.68
N LEU A 230 20.81 7.18 -13.90
CA LEU A 230 20.49 8.59 -13.90
C LEU A 230 21.66 9.37 -14.51
N ALA A 231 21.39 10.06 -15.61
CA ALA A 231 22.30 11.03 -16.21
C ALA A 231 21.76 12.44 -16.01
N THR A 232 22.52 13.32 -15.38
CA THR A 232 22.13 14.70 -15.08
C THR A 232 23.15 15.68 -15.65
N ASP A 233 22.67 16.64 -16.44
CA ASP A 233 23.43 17.80 -16.88
C ASP A 233 23.06 19.02 -16.02
N PHE A 234 24.07 19.81 -15.62
CA PHE A 234 23.90 21.03 -14.83
C PHE A 234 24.18 22.26 -15.69
N TYR A 235 23.35 23.30 -15.54
CA TYR A 235 23.46 24.56 -16.25
C TYR A 235 23.41 25.73 -15.27
N ASN A 236 24.15 26.79 -15.57
CA ASN A 236 24.07 28.05 -14.82
C ASN A 236 22.93 28.95 -15.33
N SER A 237 22.78 30.12 -14.71
CA SER A 237 21.77 31.13 -15.08
C SER A 237 21.86 31.66 -16.53
N MET A 238 22.97 31.43 -17.23
CA MET A 238 23.16 31.80 -18.64
C MET A 238 22.87 30.63 -19.60
N GLY A 239 22.45 29.47 -19.09
CA GLY A 239 22.21 28.27 -19.89
C GLY A 239 23.49 27.56 -20.35
N MET A 240 24.66 27.91 -19.78
CA MET A 240 25.91 27.20 -20.09
C MET A 240 26.04 25.96 -19.21
N LYS A 241 26.41 24.82 -19.81
CA LYS A 241 26.66 23.57 -19.07
C LYS A 241 27.87 23.75 -18.15
N THR A 242 27.68 23.52 -16.86
CA THR A 242 28.71 23.64 -15.82
C THR A 242 29.24 22.30 -15.33
N GLY A 243 28.54 21.21 -15.63
CA GLY A 243 28.99 19.86 -15.28
C GLY A 243 27.96 18.80 -15.63
N ASP A 244 28.32 17.56 -15.31
CA ASP A 244 27.43 16.41 -15.40
C ASP A 244 27.64 15.42 -14.25
N LEU A 245 26.68 14.50 -14.13
CA LEU A 245 26.68 13.40 -13.20
C LEU A 245 26.08 12.18 -13.89
N LEU A 246 26.79 11.05 -13.83
CA LEU A 246 26.22 9.75 -14.14
C LEU A 246 26.20 8.90 -12.87
N LEU A 247 25.00 8.46 -12.49
CA LEU A 247 24.74 7.68 -11.28
C LEU A 247 24.03 6.40 -11.67
N ARG A 248 24.55 5.25 -11.25
CA ARG A 248 23.81 3.99 -11.27
C ARG A 248 23.36 3.63 -9.87
N GLY A 249 22.15 3.10 -9.74
CA GLY A 249 21.57 2.71 -8.47
C GLY A 249 21.06 1.28 -8.50
N ASP A 250 21.34 0.53 -7.44
CA ASP A 250 20.68 -0.73 -7.09
C ASP A 250 19.98 -0.53 -5.73
N ILE A 251 18.65 -0.61 -5.74
CA ILE A 251 17.82 -0.18 -4.61
C ILE A 251 16.84 -1.31 -4.24
N PRO A 252 17.34 -2.44 -3.71
CA PRO A 252 16.50 -3.51 -3.24
C PRO A 252 15.87 -3.17 -1.88
N SER A 253 14.65 -3.66 -1.67
CA SER A 253 13.90 -3.56 -0.43
C SER A 253 13.18 -4.88 -0.19
N ASP A 254 13.35 -5.46 1.00
CA ASP A 254 12.64 -6.67 1.42
C ASP A 254 11.93 -6.41 2.75
N ILE A 255 10.62 -6.60 2.76
CA ILE A 255 9.76 -6.35 3.91
C ILE A 255 9.00 -7.63 4.22
N HIS A 256 9.14 -8.13 5.44
CA HIS A 256 8.37 -9.24 5.97
C HIS A 256 7.42 -8.73 7.04
N ILE A 257 6.16 -9.16 6.97
CA ILE A 257 5.12 -8.82 7.94
C ILE A 257 4.47 -10.11 8.40
N TYR A 258 4.43 -10.33 9.71
CA TYR A 258 3.72 -11.43 10.36
C TYR A 258 2.67 -10.82 11.28
N SER A 259 1.45 -11.34 11.24
CA SER A 259 0.39 -10.88 12.15
C SER A 259 -0.40 -12.08 12.66
N LEU A 260 -0.63 -12.12 13.97
CA LEU A 260 -1.54 -13.04 14.62
C LEU A 260 -2.62 -12.23 15.32
N LYS A 261 -3.88 -12.57 15.05
CA LYS A 261 -5.03 -11.85 15.60
C LYS A 261 -6.08 -12.83 16.12
N ALA A 262 -6.68 -12.51 17.26
CA ALA A 262 -7.85 -13.21 17.78
C ALA A 262 -8.94 -12.19 18.15
N ASP A 263 -10.15 -12.42 17.66
CA ASP A 263 -11.30 -11.52 17.74
C ASP A 263 -12.52 -12.27 18.30
N LEU A 264 -13.02 -11.85 19.45
CA LEU A 264 -14.24 -12.36 20.07
C LEU A 264 -15.38 -11.36 19.89
N THR A 265 -16.46 -11.80 19.27
CA THR A 265 -17.70 -11.01 19.10
C THR A 265 -18.81 -11.62 19.95
N ILE A 266 -19.44 -10.81 20.80
CA ILE A 266 -20.53 -11.20 21.68
C ILE A 266 -21.73 -10.26 21.45
N PRO A 267 -22.74 -10.71 20.69
CA PRO A 267 -24.00 -10.00 20.58
C PRO A 267 -24.76 -9.98 21.91
N TYR A 268 -25.49 -8.90 22.16
CA TYR A 268 -26.43 -8.79 23.28
C TYR A 268 -27.66 -7.97 22.86
N LYS A 269 -28.66 -7.89 23.73
CA LYS A 269 -29.91 -7.17 23.40
C LYS A 269 -29.62 -5.68 23.11
N GLY A 270 -29.79 -5.30 21.85
CA GLY A 270 -29.59 -3.93 21.38
C GLY A 270 -28.13 -3.56 21.14
N GLY A 271 -27.19 -4.51 21.02
CA GLY A 271 -25.78 -4.17 20.76
C GLY A 271 -24.85 -5.36 20.58
N ARG A 272 -23.55 -5.08 20.49
CA ARG A 272 -22.48 -6.08 20.48
C ARG A 272 -21.27 -5.60 21.28
N MET A 273 -20.56 -6.54 21.86
CA MET A 273 -19.23 -6.34 22.43
C MET A 273 -18.21 -7.06 21.56
N GLU A 274 -17.07 -6.44 21.33
CA GLU A 274 -15.92 -7.01 20.64
C GLU A 274 -14.69 -6.88 21.53
N ALA A 275 -13.97 -7.96 21.72
CA ALA A 275 -12.70 -7.97 22.42
C ALA A 275 -11.68 -8.72 21.57
N GLY A 276 -10.43 -8.31 21.60
CA GLY A 276 -9.42 -9.01 20.82
C GLY A 276 -8.00 -8.66 21.21
N VAL A 277 -7.10 -9.49 20.69
CA VAL A 277 -5.66 -9.33 20.81
C VAL A 277 -5.02 -9.45 19.44
N LYS A 278 -3.95 -8.70 19.22
CA LYS A 278 -3.18 -8.73 17.98
C LYS A 278 -1.69 -8.60 18.30
N SER A 279 -0.86 -9.38 17.62
CA SER A 279 0.59 -9.19 17.60
C SER A 279 1.04 -9.08 16.15
N SER A 280 1.87 -8.10 15.85
CA SER A 280 2.40 -7.84 14.51
C SER A 280 3.90 -7.65 14.58
N PHE A 281 4.63 -8.36 13.73
CA PHE A 281 6.07 -8.21 13.56
C PHE A 281 6.37 -7.79 12.13
N VAL A 282 7.09 -6.68 11.98
CA VAL A 282 7.57 -6.16 10.71
C VAL A 282 9.09 -6.19 10.74
N SER A 283 9.71 -6.77 9.72
CA SER A 283 11.14 -6.66 9.46
C SER A 283 11.32 -6.07 8.07
N ASN A 284 12.21 -5.09 7.96
CA ASN A 284 12.41 -4.31 6.76
C ASN A 284 13.90 -4.07 6.56
N ASP A 285 14.42 -4.53 5.42
CA ASP A 285 15.78 -4.30 4.99
C ASP A 285 15.76 -3.47 3.70
N ASN A 286 16.28 -2.24 3.76
CA ASN A 286 16.39 -1.36 2.60
C ASN A 286 17.85 -1.01 2.34
N VAL A 287 18.29 -1.32 1.12
CA VAL A 287 19.58 -0.91 0.62
C VAL A 287 19.35 0.15 -0.46
N VAL A 288 20.18 1.19 -0.41
CA VAL A 288 20.35 2.17 -1.47
C VAL A 288 21.83 2.13 -1.83
N ASP A 289 22.19 1.42 -2.89
CA ASP A 289 23.56 1.42 -3.40
C ASP A 289 23.63 2.32 -4.63
N TYR A 290 24.24 3.49 -4.48
CA TYR A 290 24.51 4.40 -5.57
C TYR A 290 25.99 4.43 -5.89
N GLN A 291 26.30 4.40 -7.18
CA GLN A 291 27.65 4.55 -7.67
C GLN A 291 27.71 5.67 -8.70
N ARG A 292 28.65 6.60 -8.51
CA ARG A 292 28.89 7.73 -9.40
C ARG A 292 30.06 7.39 -10.33
N GLN A 293 29.91 7.73 -11.61
CA GLN A 293 31.00 7.64 -12.56
C GLN A 293 31.95 8.83 -12.39
N LEU A 294 33.24 8.55 -12.34
CA LEU A 294 34.33 9.53 -12.32
C LEU A 294 34.76 9.91 -13.75
N SER A 295 35.58 10.96 -13.85
CA SER A 295 36.08 11.47 -15.14
C SER A 295 36.87 10.42 -15.94
N ASP A 296 37.56 9.51 -15.26
CA ASP A 296 38.31 8.38 -15.83
C ASP A 296 37.42 7.18 -16.24
N LYS A 297 36.09 7.33 -16.15
CA LYS A 297 35.06 6.32 -16.41
C LYS A 297 34.96 5.20 -15.37
N SER A 298 35.76 5.23 -14.31
CA SER A 298 35.59 4.32 -13.17
C SER A 298 34.33 4.66 -12.37
N TRP A 299 33.86 3.70 -11.58
CA TRP A 299 32.72 3.88 -10.68
C TRP A 299 33.19 3.89 -9.24
N MET A 300 32.69 4.85 -8.46
CA MET A 300 32.91 4.90 -7.01
C MET A 300 31.57 4.92 -6.28
N ILE A 301 31.55 4.41 -5.04
CA ILE A 301 30.38 4.52 -4.17
C ILE A 301 30.08 5.99 -3.93
N ASP A 302 28.82 6.36 -4.10
CA ASP A 302 28.33 7.72 -3.89
C ASP A 302 27.86 7.89 -2.43
N ASN A 303 28.02 9.08 -1.88
CA ASN A 303 27.69 9.39 -0.49
C ASN A 303 26.18 9.33 -0.17
N ARG A 304 25.33 9.25 -1.20
CA ARG A 304 23.88 9.02 -1.06
C ARG A 304 23.53 7.56 -0.78
N SER A 305 24.51 6.66 -0.84
CA SER A 305 24.30 5.25 -0.52
C SER A 305 24.02 5.06 0.97
N ASN A 306 23.13 4.13 1.30
CA ASN A 306 22.74 3.85 2.67
C ASN A 306 22.21 2.42 2.80
N HIS A 307 22.24 1.88 4.01
CA HIS A 307 21.60 0.61 4.34
C HIS A 307 20.91 0.74 5.70
N PHE A 308 19.59 0.64 5.69
CA PHE A 308 18.75 0.81 6.87
C PHE A 308 17.90 -0.43 7.12
N VAL A 309 18.13 -1.05 8.28
CA VAL A 309 17.40 -2.21 8.78
C VAL A 309 16.47 -1.75 9.90
N TYR A 310 15.21 -2.16 9.82
CA TYR A 310 14.18 -1.80 10.78
C TYR A 310 13.33 -3.00 11.18
N ASP A 311 13.25 -3.25 12.48
CA ASP A 311 12.36 -4.25 13.06
C ASP A 311 11.35 -3.57 13.99
N GLU A 312 10.09 -3.96 13.90
CA GLU A 312 9.01 -3.45 14.73
C GLU A 312 8.11 -4.59 15.20
N ASN A 313 7.85 -4.62 16.51
CA ASN A 313 6.87 -5.48 17.13
C ASN A 313 5.79 -4.63 17.79
N ILE A 314 4.52 -4.86 17.42
CA ILE A 314 3.36 -4.22 18.02
C ILE A 314 2.47 -5.28 18.63
N ASN A 315 2.25 -5.19 19.94
CA ASN A 315 1.31 -6.04 20.67
C ASN A 315 0.14 -5.18 21.14
N ALA A 316 -1.08 -5.61 20.83
CA ALA A 316 -2.28 -4.86 21.11
C ALA A 316 -3.35 -5.72 21.78
N ALA A 317 -4.10 -5.09 22.68
CA ALA A 317 -5.35 -5.61 23.22
C ALA A 317 -6.42 -4.52 23.13
N TYR A 318 -7.65 -4.90 22.80
CA TYR A 318 -8.73 -3.96 22.68
C TYR A 318 -10.07 -4.53 23.14
N LEU A 319 -10.93 -3.59 23.54
CA LEU A 319 -12.33 -3.80 23.83
C LEU A 319 -13.13 -2.73 23.11
N ASN A 320 -14.29 -3.10 22.57
CA ASN A 320 -15.25 -2.22 21.94
C ASN A 320 -16.66 -2.69 22.32
N ALA A 321 -17.57 -1.77 22.58
CA ALA A 321 -18.96 -2.08 22.80
C ALA A 321 -19.83 -1.04 22.11
N ASN A 322 -20.92 -1.48 21.50
CA ASN A 322 -21.93 -0.58 20.96
C ASN A 322 -23.33 -0.93 21.46
N LYS A 323 -24.19 0.07 21.59
CA LYS A 323 -25.56 -0.13 22.05
C LYS A 323 -26.51 0.87 21.42
N GLN A 324 -27.58 0.35 20.84
CA GLN A 324 -28.73 1.12 20.40
C GLN A 324 -29.72 1.26 21.57
N LEU A 325 -30.02 2.51 21.92
CA LEU A 325 -30.98 2.91 22.95
C LEU A 325 -32.03 3.85 22.31
N GLY A 326 -33.06 3.25 21.72
CA GLY A 326 -34.09 4.00 21.00
C GLY A 326 -33.48 4.75 19.81
N LYS A 327 -33.46 6.09 19.86
CA LYS A 327 -32.85 6.96 18.84
C LYS A 327 -31.34 7.16 19.00
N TRP A 328 -30.76 6.74 20.12
CA TRP A 328 -29.34 6.91 20.41
C TRP A 328 -28.56 5.65 20.06
N SER A 329 -27.43 5.81 19.38
CA SER A 329 -26.40 4.79 19.20
C SER A 329 -25.16 5.23 19.97
N LEU A 330 -24.75 4.43 20.95
CA LEU A 330 -23.57 4.68 21.74
C LEU A 330 -22.50 3.66 21.36
N GLN A 331 -21.27 4.11 21.18
CA GLN A 331 -20.13 3.24 20.99
C GLN A 331 -18.96 3.73 21.83
N GLY A 332 -18.32 2.81 22.54
CA GLY A 332 -17.12 3.08 23.33
C GLY A 332 -16.10 1.98 23.12
N GLY A 333 -14.84 2.36 23.00
CA GLY A 333 -13.75 1.42 22.79
C GLY A 333 -12.45 1.89 23.41
N LEU A 334 -11.64 0.95 23.85
CA LEU A 334 -10.32 1.17 24.40
C LEU A 334 -9.34 0.21 23.74
N ARG A 335 -8.18 0.72 23.33
CA ARG A 335 -7.09 -0.07 22.78
C ARG A 335 -5.79 0.29 23.50
N LEU A 336 -5.04 -0.73 23.90
CA LEU A 336 -3.70 -0.62 24.43
C LEU A 336 -2.74 -1.20 23.39
N GLU A 337 -1.69 -0.46 23.02
CA GLU A 337 -0.62 -0.97 22.16
C GLU A 337 0.73 -0.80 22.86
N ASN A 338 1.55 -1.84 22.84
CA ASN A 338 2.97 -1.77 23.16
C ASN A 338 3.77 -1.94 21.86
N THR A 339 4.63 -0.97 21.57
CA THR A 339 5.48 -0.96 20.38
C THR A 339 6.94 -1.04 20.78
N ILE A 340 7.66 -2.01 20.20
CA ILE A 340 9.11 -2.13 20.30
C ILE A 340 9.67 -1.98 18.90
N ALA A 341 10.38 -0.89 18.64
CA ALA A 341 10.99 -0.57 17.35
C ALA A 341 12.50 -0.47 17.48
N LYS A 342 13.22 -1.10 16.56
CA LYS A 342 14.67 -1.09 16.46
C LYS A 342 15.07 -0.65 15.07
N GLY A 343 15.97 0.31 14.97
CA GLY A 343 16.55 0.74 13.71
C GLY A 343 18.06 0.66 13.76
N LEU A 344 18.66 0.21 12.66
CA LEU A 344 20.10 0.15 12.45
C LEU A 344 20.41 0.79 11.10
N GLN A 345 21.24 1.83 11.12
CA GLN A 345 21.87 2.38 9.94
C GLN A 345 23.26 1.75 9.82
N VAL A 346 23.38 0.76 8.93
CA VAL A 346 24.59 -0.07 8.81
C VAL A 346 25.79 0.75 8.34
N THR A 347 25.58 1.74 7.47
CA THR A 347 26.65 2.55 6.87
C THR A 347 27.44 3.39 7.86
N ASN A 348 26.86 3.77 9.01
CA ASN A 348 27.53 4.56 10.05
C ASN A 348 27.45 3.93 11.44
N ASP A 349 27.04 2.65 11.53
CA ASP A 349 26.83 1.88 12.76
C ASP A 349 25.96 2.61 13.81
N SER A 350 24.98 3.39 13.35
CA SER A 350 24.06 4.12 14.23
C SER A 350 22.83 3.28 14.51
N THR A 351 22.49 3.10 15.79
CA THR A 351 21.31 2.34 16.22
C THR A 351 20.36 3.16 17.07
N PHE A 352 19.08 2.80 17.05
CA PHE A 352 18.13 3.25 18.05
C PHE A 352 17.21 2.11 18.47
N THR A 353 16.72 2.18 19.70
CA THR A 353 15.63 1.34 20.21
C THR A 353 14.59 2.22 20.86
N ARG A 354 13.31 2.00 20.53
CA ARG A 354 12.16 2.63 21.16
C ARG A 354 11.26 1.56 21.73
N ASN A 355 10.81 1.75 22.96
CA ASN A 355 9.81 0.91 23.59
C ASN A 355 8.82 1.84 24.30
N PHE A 356 7.57 1.82 23.87
CA PHE A 356 6.53 2.65 24.47
C PHE A 356 5.18 1.93 24.43
N THR A 357 4.34 2.31 25.38
CA THR A 357 2.97 1.81 25.49
C THR A 357 2.01 2.99 25.40
N ASN A 358 1.07 2.90 24.48
CA ASN A 358 0.07 3.93 24.24
C ASN A 358 -1.33 3.39 24.49
N LEU A 359 -2.21 4.27 24.94
CA LEU A 359 -3.63 3.99 25.16
C LEU A 359 -4.46 4.85 24.21
N PHE A 360 -5.39 4.22 23.49
CA PHE A 360 -6.23 4.84 22.48
C PHE A 360 -7.71 4.65 22.86
N PRO A 361 -8.28 5.56 23.67
CA PRO A 361 -9.72 5.58 23.93
C PRO A 361 -10.49 6.13 22.72
N SER A 362 -11.72 5.66 22.55
CA SER A 362 -12.64 6.08 21.49
C SER A 362 -14.07 6.10 22.02
N ALA A 363 -14.84 7.11 21.65
CA ALA A 363 -16.26 7.22 21.98
C ALA A 363 -17.01 7.91 20.85
N PHE A 364 -18.17 7.37 20.49
CA PHE A 364 -19.05 7.90 19.46
C PHE A 364 -20.49 7.88 19.95
N ILE A 365 -21.24 8.95 19.67
CA ILE A 365 -22.64 9.08 20.05
C ILE A 365 -23.41 9.56 18.83
N SER A 366 -24.26 8.69 18.27
CA SER A 366 -25.15 9.08 17.18
C SER A 366 -26.59 9.22 17.67
N TYR A 367 -27.29 10.25 17.19
CA TYR A 367 -28.71 10.47 17.41
C TYR A 367 -29.48 10.44 16.08
N ALA A 368 -30.37 9.46 15.93
CA ALA A 368 -31.28 9.36 14.79
C ALA A 368 -32.53 10.20 15.05
N ALA A 369 -32.51 11.46 14.63
CA ALA A 369 -33.63 12.39 14.81
C ALA A 369 -34.92 11.87 14.16
N ASN A 370 -34.79 11.34 12.93
CA ASN A 370 -35.83 10.62 12.19
C ASN A 370 -35.18 9.64 11.19
N LYS A 371 -36.00 8.96 10.36
CA LYS A 371 -35.52 7.95 9.41
C LYS A 371 -34.46 8.45 8.41
N ASN A 372 -34.45 9.75 8.12
CA ASN A 372 -33.61 10.35 7.09
C ASN A 372 -32.51 11.26 7.67
N ASN A 373 -32.52 11.51 8.99
CA ASN A 373 -31.63 12.48 9.62
C ASN A 373 -30.99 11.89 10.87
N SER A 374 -29.66 11.82 10.86
CA SER A 374 -28.83 11.42 12.00
C SER A 374 -27.67 12.37 12.20
N VAL A 375 -27.32 12.62 13.46
CA VAL A 375 -26.11 13.36 13.86
C VAL A 375 -25.20 12.38 14.58
N THR A 376 -23.89 12.43 14.38
CA THR A 376 -22.87 11.58 15.02
C THR A 376 -21.77 12.43 15.61
#